data_AF-A0A951KZB9-F1
#
_entry.id   AF-A0A951KZB9-F1
#
_cell.length_a   1.000
_cell.length_b   1.000
_cell.length_c   1.000
_cell.angle_alpha   90.00
_cell.angle_beta   90.00
_cell.angle_gamma   90.00
#
_symmetry.space_group_name_H-M   'P 1'
#
loop_
_entity.id
_entity.type
_entity.pdbx_description
1 polymer ?
#
loop_
_entity_poly.entity_id
_entity_poly.type
_entity_poly.pdbx_seq_one_letter_code
_entity_poly.pdbx_strand_id
1 'polypeptide(L)'
;MALDRQSIEKKDFPIGRRGYDPDAVNAHLRALADEVEELKRSSGRRSESLAAVASEQVRSLVEAAEATAADIQRRAEDEAREIRAEASSEAEATREHATAEARHYVGKVAGSTTGMLGRIDAMENELAALIESLRTGCHRLNADVQLLEGDLASVKTAVVTRARFEPEPAGAAAATEAAAAPAPALEQAAPAVPTAEPFEASVGVVGAGAGEVLSDASAAPAPAGPPNGAEDESARLIALNMVMNNTPREEIERYLAEHFRLSDRRGLLDEVYSSFQN
;
A
#
# COMPACT_ATOMS: atom_id res chain seq x y z
N MET A 1 26.13 -11.92 -68.11
CA MET A 1 27.19 -12.04 -69.14
C MET A 1 27.01 -10.89 -70.09
N ALA A 2 27.94 -9.94 -70.10
CA ALA A 2 28.01 -8.97 -71.19
C ALA A 2 28.46 -9.75 -72.43
N LEU A 3 27.75 -9.61 -73.55
CA LEU A 3 28.28 -10.03 -74.85
C LEU A 3 29.64 -9.35 -74.98
N ASP A 4 30.70 -10.15 -75.05
CA ASP A 4 32.05 -9.62 -75.03
C ASP A 4 32.19 -8.71 -76.24
N ARG A 5 32.47 -7.42 -76.01
CA ARG A 5 32.54 -6.41 -77.09
C ARG A 5 33.59 -6.79 -78.13
N GLN A 6 34.52 -7.68 -77.78
CA GLN A 6 35.57 -8.21 -78.63
C GLN A 6 35.05 -9.24 -79.66
N SER A 7 33.87 -9.84 -79.47
CA SER A 7 33.26 -10.77 -80.44
C SER A 7 32.55 -10.06 -81.60
N ILE A 8 32.34 -8.74 -81.50
CA ILE A 8 31.81 -7.89 -82.58
C ILE A 8 32.99 -7.15 -83.25
N GLU A 9 34.05 -7.88 -83.61
CA GLU A 9 35.14 -7.29 -84.38
C GLU A 9 34.71 -7.07 -85.84
N LYS A 10 35.15 -5.94 -86.40
CA LYS A 10 34.77 -5.40 -87.71
C LYS A 10 35.20 -6.25 -88.92
N LYS A 11 35.61 -7.51 -88.71
CA LYS A 11 36.25 -8.39 -89.70
C LYS A 11 35.31 -9.40 -90.35
N ASP A 12 34.12 -9.61 -89.79
CA ASP A 12 33.17 -10.62 -90.29
C ASP A 12 32.29 -10.14 -91.45
N PHE A 13 32.33 -8.84 -91.76
CA PHE A 13 31.54 -8.25 -92.84
C PHE A 13 32.45 -7.83 -94.00
N PRO A 14 32.45 -8.54 -95.14
CA PRO A 14 33.19 -8.11 -96.32
C PRO A 14 32.66 -6.75 -96.80
N ILE A 15 33.59 -5.80 -97.04
CA ILE A 15 33.29 -4.45 -97.51
C ILE A 15 33.35 -4.45 -99.04
N GLY A 16 32.18 -4.37 -99.67
CA GLY A 16 32.07 -4.19 -101.12
C GLY A 16 32.31 -2.74 -101.55
N ARG A 17 32.28 -2.49 -102.87
CA ARG A 17 32.45 -1.14 -103.47
C ARG A 17 31.41 -0.10 -103.01
N ARG A 18 30.36 -0.50 -102.30
CA ARG A 18 29.24 0.35 -101.88
C ARG A 18 28.68 -0.02 -100.49
N GLY A 19 29.54 -0.44 -99.55
CA GLY A 19 29.16 -0.75 -98.17
C GLY A 19 29.33 -2.23 -97.80
N TYR A 20 28.76 -2.63 -96.65
CA TYR A 20 28.75 -4.02 -96.20
C TYR A 20 27.82 -4.87 -97.06
N ASP A 21 28.19 -6.14 -97.27
CA ASP A 21 27.36 -7.13 -97.96
C ASP A 21 26.07 -7.41 -97.15
N PRO A 22 24.87 -7.11 -97.68
CA PRO A 22 23.61 -7.29 -96.97
C PRO A 22 23.32 -8.76 -96.63
N ASP A 23 23.78 -9.71 -97.45
CA ASP A 23 23.50 -11.13 -97.21
C ASP A 23 24.34 -11.68 -96.05
N ALA A 24 25.60 -11.26 -95.94
CA ALA A 24 26.47 -11.57 -94.80
C ALA A 24 25.93 -10.96 -93.49
N VAL A 25 25.43 -9.73 -93.54
CA VAL A 25 24.78 -9.07 -92.39
C VAL A 25 23.52 -9.82 -91.96
N ASN A 26 22.65 -10.19 -92.90
CA ASN A 26 21.43 -10.94 -92.61
C ASN A 26 21.71 -12.33 -92.02
N ALA A 27 22.75 -13.02 -92.50
CA ALA A 27 23.18 -14.31 -91.95
C ALA A 27 23.65 -14.17 -90.50
N HIS A 28 24.45 -13.15 -90.19
CA HIS A 28 24.92 -12.88 -88.83
C HIS A 28 23.78 -12.44 -87.89
N LEU A 29 22.87 -11.58 -88.36
CA LEU A 29 21.70 -11.16 -87.58
C LEU A 29 20.77 -12.34 -87.25
N ARG A 30 20.63 -13.33 -88.14
CA ARG A 30 19.91 -14.58 -87.84
C ARG A 30 20.63 -15.40 -86.77
N ALA A 31 21.94 -15.59 -86.88
CA ALA A 31 22.73 -16.30 -85.86
C ALA A 31 22.63 -15.62 -84.48
N LEU A 32 22.70 -14.28 -84.43
CA LEU A 32 22.47 -13.49 -83.22
C LEU A 32 21.05 -13.65 -82.68
N ALA A 33 20.03 -13.67 -83.55
CA ALA A 33 18.66 -13.88 -83.14
C ALA A 33 18.48 -15.26 -82.51
N ASP A 34 19.07 -16.31 -83.11
CA ASP A 34 19.04 -17.69 -82.60
C ASP A 34 19.77 -17.80 -81.25
N GLU A 35 20.96 -17.19 -81.10
CA GLU A 35 21.70 -17.15 -79.83
C GLU A 35 20.96 -16.41 -78.72
N VAL A 36 20.34 -15.26 -79.04
CA VAL A 36 19.53 -14.50 -78.08
C VAL A 36 18.27 -15.29 -77.70
N GLU A 37 17.64 -16.00 -78.64
CA GLU A 37 16.49 -16.86 -78.34
C GLU A 37 16.87 -18.03 -77.44
N GLU A 38 18.03 -18.65 -77.66
CA GLU A 38 18.56 -19.72 -76.80
C GLU A 38 18.95 -19.20 -75.41
N LEU A 39 19.54 -18.00 -75.32
CA LEU A 39 19.82 -17.36 -74.04
C LEU A 39 18.52 -17.04 -73.29
N LYS A 40 17.47 -16.58 -73.99
CA LYS A 40 16.15 -16.35 -73.40
C LYS A 40 15.52 -17.65 -72.92
N ARG A 41 15.59 -18.74 -73.69
CA ARG A 41 15.09 -20.07 -73.28
C ARG A 41 15.83 -20.60 -72.04
N SER A 42 17.16 -20.54 -72.03
CA SER A 42 17.97 -20.99 -70.90
C SER A 42 17.81 -20.11 -69.65
N SER A 43 17.62 -18.79 -69.82
CA SER A 43 17.27 -17.88 -68.73
C SER A 43 15.89 -18.20 -68.16
N GLY A 44 14.89 -18.44 -69.02
CA GLY A 44 13.53 -18.81 -68.61
C GLY A 44 13.49 -20.08 -67.76
N ARG A 45 14.18 -21.14 -68.20
CA ARG A 45 14.30 -22.40 -67.44
C ARG A 45 14.99 -22.21 -66.09
N ARG A 46 16.03 -21.37 -66.02
CA ARG A 46 16.71 -21.05 -64.76
C ARG A 46 15.80 -20.28 -63.81
N SER A 47 15.08 -19.27 -64.30
CA SER A 47 14.11 -18.54 -63.47
C SER A 47 12.98 -19.44 -62.97
N GLU A 48 12.51 -20.39 -63.79
CA GLU A 48 11.47 -21.35 -63.40
C GLU A 48 11.95 -22.30 -62.31
N SER A 49 13.20 -22.79 -62.41
CA SER A 49 13.81 -23.61 -61.35
C SER A 49 14.01 -22.84 -60.04
N LEU A 50 14.39 -21.56 -60.10
CA LEU A 50 14.52 -20.70 -58.92
C LEU A 50 13.15 -20.40 -58.29
N ALA A 51 12.12 -20.19 -59.10
CA ALA A 51 10.76 -19.97 -58.61
C ALA A 51 10.21 -21.21 -57.90
N ALA A 52 10.50 -22.42 -58.42
CA ALA A 52 10.13 -23.67 -57.77
C ALA A 52 10.82 -23.84 -56.40
N VAL A 53 12.15 -23.65 -56.34
CA VAL A 53 12.92 -23.73 -55.09
C VAL A 53 12.47 -22.67 -54.08
N ALA A 54 12.25 -21.43 -54.53
CA ALA A 54 11.75 -20.36 -53.66
C ALA A 54 10.35 -20.68 -53.12
N SER A 55 9.47 -21.28 -53.93
CA SER A 55 8.12 -21.67 -53.50
C SER A 55 8.15 -22.79 -52.47
N GLU A 56 9.05 -23.78 -52.62
CA GLU A 56 9.28 -24.84 -51.63
C GLU A 56 9.83 -24.27 -50.33
N GLN A 57 10.78 -23.33 -50.41
CA GLN A 57 11.33 -22.66 -49.24
C GLN A 57 10.26 -21.83 -48.49
N VAL A 58 9.43 -21.07 -49.22
CA VAL A 58 8.32 -20.32 -48.60
C VAL A 58 7.32 -21.27 -47.96
N ARG A 59 6.97 -22.40 -48.61
CA ARG A 59 6.08 -23.41 -48.02
C ARG A 59 6.66 -23.98 -46.72
N SER A 60 7.95 -24.31 -46.70
CA SER A 60 8.63 -24.81 -45.50
C SER A 60 8.66 -23.78 -44.37
N LEU A 61 8.88 -22.49 -44.70
CA LEU A 61 8.84 -21.42 -43.71
C LEU A 61 7.45 -21.21 -43.11
N VAL A 62 6.40 -21.29 -43.95
CA VAL A 62 5.01 -21.17 -43.48
C VAL A 62 4.64 -22.34 -42.58
N GLU A 63 4.98 -23.58 -42.96
CA GLU A 63 4.72 -24.77 -42.13
C GLU A 63 5.44 -24.68 -40.77
N ALA A 64 6.71 -24.24 -40.76
CA ALA A 64 7.46 -24.01 -39.53
C ALA A 64 6.86 -22.88 -38.67
N ALA A 65 6.38 -21.80 -39.30
CA ALA A 65 5.74 -20.70 -38.61
C ALA A 65 4.38 -21.11 -38.00
N GLU A 66 3.59 -21.92 -38.71
CA GLU A 66 2.32 -22.45 -38.22
C GLU A 66 2.52 -23.39 -37.03
N ALA A 67 3.51 -24.28 -37.11
CA ALA A 67 3.89 -25.14 -35.97
C ALA A 67 4.33 -24.31 -34.77
N THR A 68 5.14 -23.28 -34.99
CA THR A 68 5.58 -22.36 -33.93
C THR A 68 4.41 -21.58 -33.32
N ALA A 69 3.46 -21.12 -34.14
CA ALA A 69 2.28 -20.41 -33.67
C ALA A 69 1.38 -21.32 -32.82
N ALA A 70 1.19 -22.57 -33.24
CA ALA A 70 0.44 -23.57 -32.46
C ALA A 70 1.11 -23.89 -31.12
N ASP A 71 2.45 -23.94 -31.08
CA ASP A 71 3.20 -24.12 -29.84
C ASP A 71 3.05 -22.93 -28.89
N ILE A 72 3.15 -21.70 -29.41
CA ILE A 72 2.96 -20.47 -28.63
C ILE A 72 1.54 -20.44 -28.06
N GLN A 73 0.53 -20.76 -28.86
CA GLN A 73 -0.86 -20.79 -28.40
C GLN A 73 -1.05 -21.81 -27.26
N ARG A 74 -0.52 -23.03 -27.41
CA ARG A 74 -0.61 -24.05 -26.35
C ARG A 74 0.06 -23.60 -25.05
N ARG A 75 1.28 -23.04 -25.13
CA ARG A 75 1.97 -22.51 -23.94
C ARG A 75 1.19 -21.38 -23.28
N ALA A 76 0.69 -20.43 -24.07
CA ALA A 76 -0.11 -19.32 -23.55
C ALA A 76 -1.40 -19.82 -22.86
N GLU A 77 -2.04 -20.86 -23.40
CA GLU A 77 -3.22 -21.47 -22.77
C GLU A 77 -2.88 -22.22 -21.47
N ASP A 78 -1.74 -22.91 -21.43
CA ASP A 78 -1.23 -23.58 -20.23
C ASP A 78 -0.89 -22.55 -19.14
N GLU A 79 -0.13 -21.51 -19.48
CA GLU A 79 0.22 -20.40 -18.57
C GLU A 79 -1.04 -19.68 -18.07
N ALA A 80 -2.01 -19.39 -18.96
CA ALA A 80 -3.26 -18.76 -18.54
C ALA A 80 -4.11 -19.65 -17.62
N ARG A 81 -4.00 -20.99 -17.74
CA ARG A 81 -4.64 -21.94 -16.81
C ARG A 81 -3.93 -21.95 -15.46
N GLU A 82 -2.60 -21.94 -15.47
CA GLU A 82 -1.77 -21.89 -14.26
C GLU A 82 -2.03 -20.60 -13.47
N ILE A 83 -1.96 -19.44 -14.12
CA ILE A 83 -2.23 -18.13 -13.48
C ILE A 83 -3.65 -18.10 -12.88
N ARG A 84 -4.65 -18.65 -13.57
CA ARG A 84 -6.02 -18.72 -13.03
C ARG A 84 -6.11 -19.63 -11.81
N ALA A 85 -5.41 -20.76 -11.81
CA ALA A 85 -5.38 -21.68 -10.67
C ALA A 85 -4.68 -21.03 -9.47
N GLU A 86 -3.54 -20.40 -9.69
CA GLU A 86 -2.78 -19.67 -8.67
C GLU A 86 -3.62 -18.54 -8.06
N ALA A 87 -4.17 -17.66 -8.89
CA ALA A 87 -5.03 -16.57 -8.43
C ALA A 87 -6.26 -17.06 -7.64
N SER A 88 -6.84 -18.20 -8.04
CA SER A 88 -7.97 -18.80 -7.30
C SER A 88 -7.54 -19.32 -5.93
N SER A 89 -6.37 -19.97 -5.84
CA SER A 89 -5.79 -20.47 -4.60
C SER A 89 -5.42 -19.32 -3.65
N GLU A 90 -4.83 -18.25 -4.16
CA GLU A 90 -4.51 -17.05 -3.38
C GLU A 90 -5.76 -16.36 -2.86
N ALA A 91 -6.80 -16.24 -3.68
CA ALA A 91 -8.08 -15.66 -3.29
C ALA A 91 -8.80 -16.52 -2.23
N GLU A 92 -8.66 -17.84 -2.27
CA GLU A 92 -9.14 -18.75 -1.22
C GLU A 92 -8.37 -18.55 0.08
N ALA A 93 -7.03 -18.58 0.03
CA ALA A 93 -6.18 -18.37 1.19
C ALA A 93 -6.44 -17.02 1.87
N THR A 94 -6.60 -15.95 1.08
CA THR A 94 -6.91 -14.61 1.59
C THR A 94 -8.27 -14.57 2.27
N ARG A 95 -9.29 -15.21 1.68
CA ARG A 95 -10.63 -15.31 2.30
C ARG A 95 -10.58 -16.10 3.60
N GLU A 96 -9.91 -17.24 3.62
CA GLU A 96 -9.75 -18.05 4.83
C GLU A 96 -9.06 -17.25 5.93
N HIS A 97 -7.95 -16.58 5.61
CA HIS A 97 -7.22 -15.73 6.55
C HIS A 97 -8.11 -14.61 7.12
N ALA A 98 -8.79 -13.83 6.26
CA ALA A 98 -9.67 -12.77 6.69
C ALA A 98 -10.84 -13.28 7.57
N THR A 99 -11.40 -14.45 7.25
CA THR A 99 -12.46 -15.05 8.09
C THR A 99 -11.93 -15.52 9.44
N ALA A 100 -10.70 -16.04 9.50
CA ALA A 100 -10.05 -16.44 10.75
C ALA A 100 -9.80 -15.22 11.65
N GLU A 101 -9.27 -14.13 11.08
CA GLU A 101 -9.03 -12.87 11.80
C GLU A 101 -10.34 -12.26 12.31
N ALA A 102 -11.38 -12.21 11.47
CA ALA A 102 -12.69 -11.70 11.87
C ALA A 102 -13.27 -12.48 13.06
N ARG A 103 -13.21 -13.81 13.02
CA ARG A 103 -13.67 -14.67 14.14
C ARG A 103 -12.85 -14.41 15.40
N HIS A 104 -11.54 -14.27 15.27
CA HIS A 104 -10.66 -13.98 16.40
C HIS A 104 -10.97 -12.61 17.01
N TYR A 105 -11.19 -11.57 16.20
CA TYR A 105 -11.57 -10.25 16.68
C TYR A 105 -12.93 -10.25 17.39
N VAL A 106 -13.94 -10.92 16.82
CA VAL A 106 -15.26 -11.10 17.47
C VAL A 106 -15.10 -11.83 18.80
N GLY A 107 -14.25 -12.85 18.88
CA GLY A 107 -13.94 -13.55 20.13
C GLY A 107 -13.32 -12.62 21.19
N LYS A 108 -12.37 -11.77 20.80
CA LYS A 108 -11.77 -10.76 21.70
C LYS A 108 -12.80 -9.75 22.21
N VAL A 109 -13.64 -9.23 21.33
CA VAL A 109 -14.69 -8.27 21.69
C VAL A 109 -15.69 -8.92 22.66
N ALA A 110 -16.18 -10.12 22.34
CA ALA A 110 -17.11 -10.86 23.22
C ALA A 110 -16.49 -11.14 24.60
N GLY A 111 -15.21 -11.53 24.65
CA GLY A 111 -14.47 -11.73 25.91
C GLY A 111 -14.34 -10.43 26.71
N SER A 112 -14.00 -9.31 26.05
CA SER A 112 -13.91 -8.00 26.68
C SER A 112 -15.25 -7.54 27.25
N THR A 113 -16.33 -7.66 26.47
CA THR A 113 -17.69 -7.32 26.91
C THR A 113 -18.12 -8.17 28.10
N THR A 114 -17.85 -9.48 28.07
CA THR A 114 -18.14 -10.37 29.21
C THR A 114 -17.36 -9.94 30.46
N GLY A 115 -16.09 -9.55 30.30
CA GLY A 115 -15.28 -9.01 31.40
C GLY A 115 -15.80 -7.69 31.95
N MET A 116 -16.29 -6.78 31.10
CA MET A 116 -16.92 -5.53 31.53
C MET A 116 -18.20 -5.78 32.31
N LEU A 117 -19.06 -6.69 31.84
CA LEU A 117 -20.29 -7.08 32.55
C LEU A 117 -19.97 -7.67 33.93
N GLY A 118 -18.98 -8.58 34.02
CA GLY A 118 -18.56 -9.12 35.31
C GLY A 118 -18.02 -8.08 36.29
N ARG A 119 -17.38 -7.01 35.79
CA ARG A 119 -16.96 -5.87 36.62
C ARG A 119 -18.13 -5.03 37.10
N ILE A 120 -19.14 -4.81 36.25
CA ILE A 120 -20.37 -4.10 36.63
C ILE A 120 -21.10 -4.88 37.73
N ASP A 121 -21.23 -6.19 37.59
CA ASP A 121 -21.84 -7.05 38.62
C ASP A 121 -21.05 -6.99 39.94
N ALA A 122 -19.71 -6.97 39.88
CA ALA A 122 -18.88 -6.80 41.07
C ALA A 122 -19.10 -5.43 41.73
N MET A 123 -19.13 -4.35 40.94
CA MET A 123 -19.44 -3.01 41.44
C MET A 123 -20.84 -2.91 42.04
N GLU A 124 -21.84 -3.56 41.44
CA GLU A 124 -23.20 -3.61 41.98
C GLU A 124 -23.24 -4.29 43.35
N ASN A 125 -22.52 -5.41 43.50
CA ASN A 125 -22.41 -6.11 44.79
C ASN A 125 -21.68 -5.27 45.85
N GLU A 126 -20.61 -4.57 45.47
CA GLU A 126 -19.91 -3.64 46.36
C GLU A 126 -20.81 -2.48 46.80
N LEU A 127 -21.59 -1.89 45.89
CA LEU A 127 -22.57 -0.86 46.21
C LEU A 127 -23.67 -1.37 47.15
N ALA A 128 -24.19 -2.58 46.92
CA ALA A 128 -25.18 -3.20 47.80
C ALA A 128 -24.61 -3.42 49.21
N ALA A 129 -23.36 -3.89 49.32
CA ALA A 129 -22.67 -4.05 50.59
C ALA A 129 -22.44 -2.70 51.31
N LEU A 130 -22.05 -1.65 50.57
CA LEU A 130 -21.91 -0.30 51.10
C LEU A 130 -23.24 0.25 51.63
N ILE A 131 -24.33 0.07 50.89
CA ILE A 131 -25.67 0.51 51.33
C ILE A 131 -26.09 -0.20 52.62
N GLU A 132 -25.86 -1.52 52.72
CA GLU A 132 -26.21 -2.27 53.93
C GLU A 132 -25.33 -1.86 55.13
N SER A 133 -24.05 -1.58 54.90
CA SER A 133 -23.16 -1.06 55.92
C SER A 133 -23.61 0.32 56.43
N LEU A 134 -24.06 1.20 55.53
CA LEU A 134 -24.58 2.53 55.85
C LEU A 134 -25.87 2.42 56.66
N ARG A 135 -26.79 1.54 56.26
CA ARG A 135 -28.03 1.27 56.98
C ARG A 135 -27.77 0.78 58.40
N THR A 136 -26.87 -0.19 58.55
CA THR A 136 -26.44 -0.71 59.85
C THR A 136 -25.81 0.40 60.70
N GLY A 137 -24.95 1.23 60.09
CA GLY A 137 -24.35 2.40 60.73
C GLY A 137 -25.39 3.41 61.22
N CYS A 138 -26.38 3.76 60.40
CA CYS A 138 -27.48 4.66 60.77
C CYS A 138 -28.32 4.11 61.94
N HIS A 139 -28.65 2.81 61.94
CA HIS A 139 -29.38 2.17 63.04
C HIS A 139 -28.58 2.21 64.35
N ARG A 140 -27.27 1.98 64.28
CA ARG A 140 -26.38 2.08 65.45
C ARG A 140 -26.31 3.50 65.98
N LEU A 141 -26.06 4.48 65.11
CA LEU A 141 -26.02 5.90 65.50
C LEU A 141 -27.35 6.34 66.14
N ASN A 142 -28.48 5.89 65.60
CA ASN A 142 -29.78 6.19 66.19
C ASN A 142 -29.94 5.59 67.60
N ALA A 143 -29.46 4.37 67.83
CA ALA A 143 -29.46 3.77 69.16
C ALA A 143 -28.54 4.53 70.14
N ASP A 144 -27.35 4.92 69.68
CA ASP A 144 -26.39 5.69 70.48
C ASP A 144 -26.96 7.07 70.88
N VAL A 145 -27.67 7.75 69.97
CA VAL A 145 -28.37 9.01 70.27
C VAL A 145 -29.47 8.81 71.31
N GLN A 146 -30.28 7.75 71.19
CA GLN A 146 -31.32 7.44 72.18
C GLN A 146 -30.74 7.14 73.57
N LEU A 147 -29.60 6.46 73.64
CA LEU A 147 -28.88 6.23 74.91
C LEU A 147 -28.40 7.54 75.52
N LEU A 148 -27.76 8.41 74.73
CA LEU A 148 -27.31 9.73 75.16
C LEU A 148 -28.46 10.63 75.65
N GLU A 149 -29.60 10.61 74.95
CA GLU A 149 -30.80 11.33 75.37
C GLU A 149 -31.34 10.82 76.72
N GLY A 150 -31.33 9.50 76.93
CA GLY A 150 -31.69 8.87 78.21
C GLY A 150 -30.74 9.26 79.35
N ASP A 151 -29.43 9.22 79.10
CA ASP A 151 -28.40 9.62 80.06
C ASP A 151 -28.50 11.10 80.41
N LEU A 152 -28.72 11.97 79.42
CA LEU A 152 -28.96 13.40 79.63
C LEU A 152 -30.21 13.65 80.46
N ALA A 153 -31.30 12.92 80.22
CA ALA A 153 -32.52 13.01 81.04
C ALA A 153 -32.28 12.57 82.49
N SER A 154 -31.48 11.51 82.69
CA SER A 154 -31.05 11.04 84.00
C SER A 154 -30.20 12.09 84.73
N VAL A 155 -29.17 12.64 84.07
CA VAL A 155 -28.32 13.71 84.61
C VAL A 155 -29.15 14.95 84.95
N LYS A 156 -30.06 15.35 84.06
CA LYS A 156 -30.98 16.47 84.29
C LYS A 156 -31.83 16.26 85.55
N THR A 157 -32.35 15.05 85.75
CA THR A 157 -33.12 14.69 86.95
C THR A 157 -32.24 14.75 88.20
N ALA A 158 -31.03 14.19 88.14
CA ALA A 158 -30.07 14.19 89.24
C ALA A 158 -29.61 15.60 89.64
N VAL A 159 -29.40 16.50 88.68
CA VAL A 159 -29.05 17.91 88.90
C VAL A 159 -30.21 18.68 89.54
N VAL A 160 -31.45 18.43 89.13
CA VAL A 160 -32.63 19.06 89.75
C VAL A 160 -32.79 18.65 91.22
N THR A 161 -32.38 17.43 91.60
CA THR A 161 -32.36 16.99 93.00
C THR A 161 -31.18 17.50 93.84
N ARG A 162 -30.14 18.08 93.21
CA ARG A 162 -29.00 18.62 93.95
C ARG A 162 -29.32 20.05 94.41
N ALA A 163 -29.58 20.20 95.71
CA ALA A 163 -29.86 21.46 96.37
C ALA A 163 -28.89 22.57 95.94
N ARG A 164 -29.50 23.68 95.52
CA ARG A 164 -28.95 24.99 95.14
C ARG A 164 -27.64 25.32 95.88
N PHE A 165 -26.51 25.17 95.19
CA PHE A 165 -25.20 25.61 95.67
C PHE A 165 -25.01 27.09 95.34
N GLU A 166 -24.56 27.84 96.33
CA GLU A 166 -24.31 29.29 96.31
C GLU A 166 -23.06 29.61 95.47
N PRO A 167 -23.05 30.68 94.64
CA PRO A 167 -21.93 30.96 93.75
C PRO A 167 -20.79 31.70 94.47
N GLU A 168 -19.59 31.12 94.45
CA GLU A 168 -18.33 31.73 94.93
C GLU A 168 -17.60 32.44 93.76
N PRO A 169 -16.98 33.62 93.96
CA PRO A 169 -16.52 34.47 92.87
C PRO A 169 -15.17 34.08 92.26
N ALA A 170 -14.97 34.63 91.06
CA ALA A 170 -13.82 34.52 90.17
C ALA A 170 -12.44 34.63 90.85
N GLY A 171 -11.58 33.64 90.56
CA GLY A 171 -10.14 33.66 90.78
C GLY A 171 -9.39 33.45 89.46
N ALA A 172 -8.61 34.46 89.09
CA ALA A 172 -7.77 34.53 87.90
C ALA A 172 -6.45 33.74 88.03
N ALA A 173 -5.75 33.62 86.90
CA ALA A 173 -4.40 33.09 86.67
C ALA A 173 -4.33 31.55 86.58
N ALA A 174 -3.60 30.93 85.65
CA ALA A 174 -2.29 31.31 85.13
C ALA A 174 -2.01 30.66 83.75
N ALA A 175 -1.20 31.36 82.95
CA ALA A 175 -0.54 30.87 81.75
C ALA A 175 0.43 29.72 82.07
N THR A 176 0.60 28.78 81.13
CA THR A 176 1.85 28.02 81.02
C THR A 176 2.21 27.83 79.56
N GLU A 177 3.47 28.17 79.34
CA GLU A 177 4.24 28.40 78.13
C GLU A 177 5.05 27.14 77.78
N ALA A 178 5.47 27.05 76.52
CA ALA A 178 6.63 26.29 75.99
C ALA A 178 6.56 24.76 75.78
N ALA A 179 6.73 24.36 74.50
CA ALA A 179 7.78 23.45 73.96
C ALA A 179 7.27 22.80 72.64
N ALA A 180 7.70 23.27 71.46
CA ALA A 180 8.90 22.89 70.72
C ALA A 180 8.76 21.60 69.85
N ALA A 181 8.55 21.82 68.53
CA ALA A 181 9.03 21.06 67.33
C ALA A 181 8.79 19.52 67.21
N PRO A 182 8.80 18.91 65.99
CA PRO A 182 9.28 19.41 64.70
C PRO A 182 8.29 19.30 63.53
N ALA A 183 8.65 19.97 62.43
CA ALA A 183 8.00 19.90 61.13
C ALA A 183 8.26 18.55 60.41
N PRO A 184 7.25 17.92 59.80
CA PRO A 184 7.48 16.97 58.72
C PRO A 184 7.60 17.74 57.40
N ALA A 185 8.79 17.67 56.79
CA ALA A 185 8.99 17.96 55.38
C ALA A 185 8.11 17.02 54.55
N LEU A 186 7.05 17.54 53.92
CA LEU A 186 6.38 16.88 52.82
C LEU A 186 7.00 17.37 51.53
N GLU A 187 8.10 16.70 51.19
CA GLU A 187 8.56 16.51 49.82
C GLU A 187 7.54 15.59 49.13
N GLN A 188 6.52 16.19 48.49
CA GLN A 188 5.62 15.48 47.57
C GLN A 188 5.68 16.14 46.21
N ALA A 189 6.57 15.57 45.40
CA ALA A 189 6.46 15.30 43.97
C ALA A 189 5.58 16.26 43.16
N ALA A 190 6.24 17.10 42.37
CA ALA A 190 5.68 17.63 41.15
C ALA A 190 5.01 16.50 40.33
N PRO A 191 3.84 16.73 39.71
CA PRO A 191 3.29 15.76 38.78
C PRO A 191 4.27 15.60 37.62
N ALA A 192 4.86 14.41 37.53
CA ALA A 192 5.54 13.96 36.33
C ALA A 192 4.53 14.07 35.18
N VAL A 193 4.77 15.05 34.31
CA VAL A 193 4.19 15.05 32.97
C VAL A 193 4.57 13.69 32.37
N PRO A 194 3.61 12.87 31.91
CA PRO A 194 3.96 11.66 31.20
C PRO A 194 4.69 12.09 29.92
N THR A 195 6.01 11.95 29.94
CA THR A 195 6.80 11.79 28.73
C THR A 195 6.19 10.61 28.00
N ALA A 196 5.44 10.91 26.95
CA ALA A 196 5.00 9.92 26.00
C ALA A 196 6.26 9.24 25.46
N GLU A 197 6.49 8.01 25.91
CA GLU A 197 7.39 7.12 25.20
C GLU A 197 6.88 7.01 23.76
N PRO A 198 7.74 7.20 22.75
CA PRO A 198 7.37 6.87 21.39
C PRO A 198 7.08 5.38 21.38
N PHE A 199 5.81 5.06 21.21
CA PHE A 199 5.34 3.72 20.94
C PHE A 199 6.02 3.28 19.65
N GLU A 200 7.13 2.54 19.74
CA GLU A 200 7.66 1.75 18.65
C GLU A 200 6.61 0.69 18.32
N ALA A 201 5.63 1.09 17.52
CA ALA A 201 4.77 0.19 16.80
C ALA A 201 5.63 -0.52 15.76
N SER A 202 6.27 -1.60 16.21
CA SER A 202 6.70 -2.71 15.37
C SER A 202 5.47 -3.34 14.74
N VAL A 203 4.93 -2.69 13.71
CA VAL A 203 3.98 -3.32 12.80
C VAL A 203 4.81 -4.19 11.87
N GLY A 204 4.68 -5.50 12.10
CA GLY A 204 5.26 -6.54 11.28
C GLY A 204 4.96 -6.31 9.81
N VAL A 205 6.04 -6.33 9.05
CA VAL A 205 6.10 -6.60 7.61
C VAL A 205 5.30 -7.87 7.31
N VAL A 206 4.12 -7.70 6.73
CA VAL A 206 3.58 -8.58 5.69
C VAL A 206 3.80 -7.80 4.39
N GLY A 207 4.77 -8.15 3.55
CA GLY A 207 4.88 -9.46 2.93
C GLY A 207 3.94 -9.54 1.73
N ALA A 208 4.00 -8.55 0.83
CA ALA A 208 3.43 -8.65 -0.51
C ALA A 208 4.55 -8.38 -1.52
N GLY A 209 5.14 -9.48 -2.00
CA GLY A 209 6.06 -9.48 -3.11
C GLY A 209 5.32 -9.25 -4.43
N ALA A 210 5.90 -8.39 -5.26
CA ALA A 210 5.83 -8.39 -6.72
C ALA A 210 6.88 -7.34 -7.11
N GLY A 211 8.09 -7.69 -7.50
CA GLY A 211 8.40 -8.47 -8.68
C GLY A 211 9.58 -7.75 -9.32
N GLU A 212 10.77 -8.28 -9.11
CA GLU A 212 11.98 -7.86 -9.80
C GLU A 212 11.84 -8.29 -11.26
N VAL A 213 11.89 -7.34 -12.19
CA VAL A 213 12.10 -7.66 -13.61
C VAL A 213 13.27 -6.85 -14.13
N LEU A 214 14.41 -7.53 -14.16
CA LEU A 214 15.54 -7.23 -15.01
C LEU A 214 15.07 -7.16 -16.47
N SER A 215 15.34 -6.06 -17.17
CA SER A 215 15.54 -6.06 -18.62
C SER A 215 16.24 -4.77 -19.05
N ASP A 216 17.56 -4.90 -19.21
CA ASP A 216 18.38 -4.07 -20.10
C ASP A 216 18.20 -4.63 -21.52
N ALA A 217 17.60 -3.85 -22.43
CA ALA A 217 17.95 -3.80 -23.86
C ALA A 217 17.06 -2.84 -24.67
N SER A 218 17.75 -1.97 -25.40
CA SER A 218 17.37 -1.42 -26.72
C SER A 218 16.51 -0.15 -26.77
N ALA A 219 17.22 0.95 -27.04
CA ALA A 219 16.72 2.25 -27.43
C ALA A 219 15.85 2.23 -28.71
N ALA A 220 14.65 2.79 -28.59
CA ALA A 220 13.82 3.38 -29.67
C ALA A 220 12.90 4.45 -29.03
N PRO A 221 12.50 5.52 -29.76
CA PRO A 221 12.03 6.76 -29.14
C PRO A 221 10.63 6.63 -28.51
N ALA A 222 10.49 7.23 -27.34
CA ALA A 222 9.33 7.16 -26.46
C ALA A 222 8.01 7.65 -27.12
N PRO A 223 6.89 6.93 -26.95
CA PRO A 223 5.57 7.52 -27.10
C PRO A 223 5.26 8.40 -25.88
N ALA A 224 4.59 9.52 -26.11
CA ALA A 224 4.13 10.43 -25.07
C ALA A 224 3.33 9.68 -23.99
N GLY A 225 3.76 9.80 -22.74
CA GLY A 225 3.15 9.16 -21.59
C GLY A 225 1.70 9.61 -21.36
N PRO A 226 0.89 8.81 -20.65
CA PRO A 226 -0.45 9.19 -20.23
C PRO A 226 -0.41 10.43 -19.32
N PRO A 227 -1.51 11.21 -19.23
CA PRO A 227 -1.54 12.43 -18.44
C PRO A 227 -1.26 12.13 -16.96
N ASN A 228 -0.28 12.85 -16.38
CA ASN A 228 0.21 12.72 -15.00
C ASN A 228 -0.84 12.89 -13.87
N GLY A 229 -2.12 13.03 -14.20
CA GLY A 229 -3.19 13.34 -13.23
C GLY A 229 -3.47 12.24 -12.20
N ALA A 230 -3.25 10.96 -12.53
CA ALA A 230 -3.50 9.87 -11.59
C ALA A 230 -2.49 9.84 -10.42
N GLU A 231 -1.22 10.15 -10.71
CA GLU A 231 -0.18 10.24 -9.67
C GLU A 231 -0.41 11.48 -8.80
N ASP A 232 -0.77 12.61 -9.40
CA ASP A 232 -1.11 13.85 -8.68
C ASP A 232 -2.28 13.66 -7.70
N GLU A 233 -3.32 12.92 -8.10
CA GLU A 233 -4.49 12.66 -7.27
C GLU A 233 -4.18 11.70 -6.10
N SER A 234 -3.37 10.67 -6.36
CA SER A 234 -2.90 9.76 -5.31
C SER A 234 -2.00 10.46 -4.28
N ALA A 235 -1.10 11.34 -4.74
CA ALA A 235 -0.27 12.18 -3.87
C ALA A 235 -1.11 13.12 -3.01
N ARG A 236 -2.18 13.70 -3.57
CA ARG A 236 -3.12 14.56 -2.82
C ARG A 236 -3.81 13.80 -1.69
N LEU A 237 -4.27 12.57 -1.94
CA LEU A 237 -4.92 11.76 -0.91
C LEU A 237 -3.97 11.40 0.23
N ILE A 238 -2.72 11.06 -0.07
CA ILE A 238 -1.72 10.78 0.97
C ILE A 238 -1.36 12.05 1.74
N ALA A 239 -1.13 13.17 1.04
CA ALA A 239 -0.84 14.45 1.69
C ALA A 239 -1.99 14.86 2.63
N LEU A 240 -3.24 14.71 2.19
CA LEU A 240 -4.43 14.97 3.02
C LEU A 240 -4.45 14.09 4.27
N ASN A 241 -4.21 12.78 4.12
CA ASN A 241 -4.17 11.86 5.25
C ASN A 241 -3.04 12.22 6.23
N MET A 242 -1.87 12.63 5.76
CA MET A 242 -0.77 13.08 6.62
C MET A 242 -1.10 14.39 7.34
N VAL A 243 -1.77 15.35 6.68
CA VAL A 243 -2.29 16.57 7.32
C VAL A 243 -3.30 16.23 8.42
N MET A 244 -4.22 15.28 8.20
CA MET A 244 -5.18 14.83 9.22
C MET A 244 -4.50 14.22 10.46
N ASN A 245 -3.30 13.67 10.29
CA ASN A 245 -2.48 13.11 11.37
C ASN A 245 -1.52 14.13 12.01
N ASN A 246 -1.67 15.43 11.72
CA ASN A 246 -0.81 16.53 12.19
C ASN A 246 0.67 16.39 11.83
N THR A 247 1.00 15.73 10.72
CA THR A 247 2.38 15.66 10.23
C THR A 247 2.85 17.06 9.77
N PRO A 248 4.08 17.51 10.11
CA PRO A 248 4.58 18.81 9.71
C PRO A 248 4.76 18.91 8.18
N ARG A 249 4.54 20.11 7.64
CA ARG A 249 4.53 20.37 6.19
C ARG A 249 5.82 19.92 5.49
N GLU A 250 6.96 20.11 6.13
CA GLU A 250 8.28 19.76 5.59
C GLU A 250 8.47 18.25 5.45
N GLU A 251 7.85 17.46 6.33
CA GLU A 251 7.90 15.99 6.30
C GLU A 251 6.98 15.44 5.21
N ILE A 252 5.81 16.05 5.00
CA ILE A 252 4.94 15.72 3.88
C ILE A 252 5.63 16.07 2.54
N GLU A 253 6.29 17.23 2.44
CA GLU A 253 7.04 17.61 1.22
C GLU A 253 8.18 16.62 0.92
N ARG A 254 8.89 16.14 1.95
CA ARG A 254 9.94 15.13 1.82
C ARG A 254 9.36 13.79 1.37
N TYR A 255 8.28 13.33 2.01
CA TYR A 255 7.61 12.09 1.64
C TYR A 255 7.12 12.12 0.18
N LEU A 256 6.50 13.22 -0.23
CA LEU A 256 6.06 13.38 -1.62
C LEU A 256 7.23 13.43 -2.61
N ALA A 257 8.39 13.95 -2.22
CA ALA A 257 9.61 13.96 -3.04
C ALA A 257 10.17 12.55 -3.29
N GLU A 258 10.10 11.70 -2.27
CA GLU A 258 10.67 10.35 -2.30
C GLU A 258 9.75 9.37 -3.01
N HIS A 259 8.43 9.54 -2.89
CA HIS A 259 7.45 8.58 -3.38
C HIS A 259 6.73 8.97 -4.67
N PHE A 260 6.72 10.26 -5.04
CA PHE A 260 5.97 10.74 -6.21
C PHE A 260 6.81 11.67 -7.11
N ARG A 261 6.65 11.53 -8.43
CA ARG A 261 7.34 12.37 -9.43
C ARG A 261 6.49 13.58 -9.82
N LEU A 262 6.18 14.41 -8.82
CA LEU A 262 5.30 15.58 -8.99
C LEU A 262 6.06 16.78 -9.56
N SER A 263 5.46 17.43 -10.56
CA SER A 263 6.03 18.63 -11.19
C SER A 263 5.87 19.88 -10.32
N ASP A 264 4.79 19.97 -9.53
CA ASP A 264 4.53 21.08 -8.60
C ASP A 264 4.05 20.59 -7.22
N ARG A 265 5.01 20.18 -6.39
CA ARG A 265 4.76 19.70 -5.03
C ARG A 265 4.22 20.79 -4.09
N ARG A 266 4.70 22.02 -4.27
CA ARG A 266 4.35 23.13 -3.38
C ARG A 266 2.93 23.59 -3.62
N GLY A 267 2.52 23.71 -4.89
CA GLY A 267 1.14 24.04 -5.25
C GLY A 267 0.13 23.03 -4.70
N LEU A 268 0.44 21.72 -4.78
CA LEU A 268 -0.43 20.67 -4.23
C LEU A 268 -0.58 20.79 -2.70
N LEU A 269 0.51 21.03 -1.97
CA LEU A 269 0.44 21.22 -0.52
C LEU A 269 -0.35 22.47 -0.14
N ASP A 270 -0.14 23.60 -0.83
CA ASP A 270 -0.89 24.82 -0.58
C ASP A 270 -2.40 24.62 -0.78
N GLU A 271 -2.81 23.84 -1.78
CA GLU A 271 -4.21 23.51 -2.01
C GLU A 271 -4.80 22.62 -0.90
N VAL A 272 -4.06 21.59 -0.46
CA VAL A 272 -4.49 20.70 0.65
C VAL A 272 -4.64 21.49 1.96
N TYR A 273 -3.68 22.36 2.31
CA TYR A 273 -3.80 23.20 3.50
C TYR A 273 -4.90 24.26 3.38
N SER A 274 -5.09 24.83 2.18
CA SER A 274 -6.20 25.77 1.93
C SER A 274 -7.57 25.11 2.10
N SER A 275 -7.70 23.82 1.74
CA SER A 275 -8.94 23.05 1.94
C SER A 275 -9.31 22.86 3.42
N PHE A 276 -8.34 22.98 4.33
CA PHE A 276 -8.54 22.87 5.78
C PHE A 276 -8.87 24.20 6.45
N GLN A 277 -8.63 25.33 5.78
CA GLN A 277 -8.79 26.68 6.34
C GLN A 277 -10.13 27.35 5.94
N ASN A 278 -10.89 26.74 5.02
CA ASN A 278 -12.27 27.11 4.68
C ASN A 278 -13.28 26.28 5.47
#